data_AF-A0A662XS88-F1
#
_entry.id   AF-A0A662XS88-F1
#
_cell.length_a   1.000
_cell.length_b   1.000
_cell.length_c   1.000
_cell.angle_alpha   90.00
_cell.angle_beta   90.00
_cell.angle_gamma   90.00
#
_symmetry.space_group_name_H-M   'P 1'
#
loop_
_entity.id
_entity.type
_entity.pdbx_description
1 polymer ?
#
loop_
_entity_poly.entity_id
_entity_poly.type
_entity_poly.pdbx_seq_one_letter_code
_entity_poly.pdbx_strand_id
1 'polypeptide(L)'
;MWLRSRSFFLFAAVIAVALAYLGVQASCPNTCSGHGSCTTKGNGYICSCYQGFTGGDCSRRECPTGDDPLTGASTDTLFGFQKNEKQTVFCAATVRASILRSSLSQLATVLSSLLVHAGISSEPQLLISKAEVGSKENEACANRGRCDLTSGVCTCFAGFTTSDGEGNPGDRGDCGAAEATIIACPFRCFCAAGYTSGDCSVRTCPKGIAWLDTPIANNRAHSLAECSGIGVCDVDNGECACPQPFEGAACERLMCPPGTDSPCNGNGRCLTMAELALAARDSLGDPMQISYGLTPNNPRTWDFNKIQGCICDEGFEGYDCSRRSCPRGDDPRTTGQSREVQVIRCKHTTATSFTLSFRGETSPLLSSTMVASDLQAALATVSTIGQVQVSYSTGVSSGACTLSSQSTNAISITFVSALGDLPALQVNADRDTTRLPVFTIDCDGVGGSVRGTNENAECSNKYVPTVALVIVTVADPSPVPCSGICNYDTGTCACFDGMASSNGQGGLGLNIDCGYLMPETNRLADVAEQ
;
A
#
# COMPACT_ATOMS: atom_id res chain seq x y z
N MET A 1 16.93 -14.24 53.16
CA MET A 1 17.41 -14.09 51.77
C MET A 1 16.31 -14.27 50.70
N TRP A 2 15.02 -14.29 51.08
CA TRP A 2 13.89 -14.59 50.17
C TRP A 2 12.93 -13.41 49.90
N LEU A 3 13.21 -12.22 50.46
CA LEU A 3 12.43 -10.99 50.21
C LEU A 3 13.09 -10.02 49.22
N ARG A 4 14.38 -10.18 48.91
CA ARG A 4 15.11 -9.29 47.96
C ARG A 4 14.97 -9.71 46.48
N SER A 5 14.55 -10.95 46.20
CA SER A 5 14.43 -11.47 44.82
C SER A 5 13.12 -11.02 44.16
N ARG A 6 12.01 -10.92 44.91
CA ARG A 6 10.70 -10.52 44.37
C ARG A 6 10.66 -9.07 43.87
N SER A 7 11.39 -8.16 44.52
CA SER A 7 11.48 -6.75 44.07
C SER A 7 12.26 -6.59 42.78
N PHE A 8 13.22 -7.47 42.48
CA PHE A 8 13.98 -7.45 41.24
C PHE A 8 13.16 -7.95 40.04
N PHE A 9 12.37 -9.00 40.23
CA PHE A 9 11.47 -9.53 39.18
C PHE A 9 10.31 -8.57 38.87
N LEU A 10 9.77 -7.87 39.87
CA LEU A 10 8.75 -6.83 39.65
C LEU A 10 9.32 -5.60 38.93
N PHE A 11 10.55 -5.19 39.22
CA PHE A 11 11.20 -4.09 38.49
C PHE A 11 11.56 -4.45 37.05
N ALA A 12 12.05 -5.67 36.80
CA ALA A 12 12.37 -6.14 35.45
C ALA A 12 11.11 -6.31 34.57
N ALA A 13 10.00 -6.78 35.15
CA ALA A 13 8.72 -6.90 34.46
C ALA A 13 8.11 -5.52 34.13
N VAL A 14 8.25 -4.52 35.01
CA VAL A 14 7.77 -3.15 34.74
C VAL A 14 8.61 -2.47 33.65
N ILE A 15 9.92 -2.72 33.57
CA ILE A 15 10.78 -2.21 32.49
C ILE A 15 10.48 -2.91 31.15
N ALA A 16 10.22 -4.22 31.16
CA ALA A 16 9.83 -4.96 29.95
C ALA A 16 8.45 -4.53 29.41
N VAL A 17 7.48 -4.23 30.30
CA VAL A 17 6.16 -3.69 29.90
C VAL A 17 6.25 -2.22 29.45
N ALA A 18 7.19 -1.43 29.99
CA ALA A 18 7.46 -0.07 29.52
C ALA A 18 8.16 -0.04 28.15
N LEU A 19 8.98 -1.04 27.82
CA LEU A 19 9.62 -1.19 26.50
C LEU A 19 8.69 -1.82 25.45
N ALA A 20 7.71 -2.63 25.87
CA ALA A 20 6.68 -3.19 24.97
C ALA A 20 5.57 -2.18 24.58
N TYR A 21 5.58 -0.97 25.17
CA TYR A 21 4.64 0.11 24.85
C TYR A 21 5.22 1.20 23.94
N LEU A 22 6.43 1.01 23.41
CA LEU A 22 6.94 1.81 22.30
C LEU A 22 6.42 1.23 20.98
N GLY A 23 5.09 1.23 20.83
CA GLY A 23 4.54 1.29 19.49
C GLY A 23 5.15 2.51 18.82
N VAL A 24 5.77 2.35 17.66
CA VAL A 24 6.15 3.48 16.81
C VAL A 24 4.85 4.21 16.50
N GLN A 25 4.49 5.18 17.33
CA GLN A 25 3.49 6.15 16.96
C GLN A 25 4.12 6.87 15.79
N ALA A 26 3.54 6.70 14.61
CA ALA A 26 3.79 7.63 13.53
C ALA A 26 3.63 9.03 14.16
N SER A 27 4.72 9.77 14.17
CA SER A 27 4.78 11.12 14.74
C SER A 27 5.10 12.02 13.57
N CYS A 28 4.78 13.30 13.70
CA CYS A 28 5.21 14.26 12.70
C CYS A 28 6.74 14.18 12.53
N PRO A 29 7.25 14.23 11.28
CA PRO A 29 8.69 14.25 11.02
C PRO A 29 9.39 15.27 11.93
N ASN A 30 10.41 14.81 12.67
CA ASN A 30 11.15 15.60 13.67
C ASN A 30 10.30 16.41 14.66
N THR A 31 9.06 15.98 14.94
CA THR A 31 8.10 16.77 15.74
C THR A 31 7.95 18.20 15.22
N CYS A 32 7.93 18.35 13.90
CA CYS A 32 7.89 19.65 13.21
C CYS A 32 9.03 20.59 13.59
N SER A 33 10.15 20.03 14.04
CA SER A 33 11.35 20.74 14.47
C SER A 33 11.09 21.85 15.50
N GLY A 34 9.97 21.79 16.23
CA GLY A 34 9.51 22.87 17.11
C GLY A 34 9.04 24.15 16.39
N HIS A 35 8.95 24.13 15.06
CA HIS A 35 8.61 25.27 14.19
C HIS A 35 7.30 25.07 13.44
N GLY A 36 6.47 24.14 13.89
CA GLY A 36 5.14 23.91 13.37
C GLY A 36 4.28 23.15 14.35
N SER A 37 2.98 23.17 14.09
CA SER A 37 2.02 22.34 14.81
C SER A 37 1.83 21.03 14.06
N CYS A 38 1.98 19.92 14.77
CA CYS A 38 1.65 18.60 14.24
C CYS A 38 0.14 18.46 14.13
N THR A 39 -0.36 18.22 12.92
CA THR A 39 -1.79 18.03 12.66
C THR A 39 -2.07 16.61 12.18
N THR A 40 -3.16 16.03 12.67
CA THR A 40 -3.68 14.75 12.22
C THR A 40 -4.82 15.00 11.24
N LYS A 41 -4.51 15.17 9.95
CA LYS A 41 -5.53 15.18 8.89
C LYS A 41 -5.48 13.86 8.14
N GLY A 42 -6.56 13.08 8.21
CA GLY A 42 -6.62 11.74 7.61
C GLY A 42 -5.78 10.71 8.35
N ASN A 43 -5.21 9.76 7.62
CA ASN A 43 -4.41 8.64 8.16
C ASN A 43 -2.91 8.97 8.34
N GLY A 44 -2.52 10.24 8.53
CA GLY A 44 -1.12 10.66 8.59
C GLY A 44 -0.83 11.82 9.55
N TYR A 45 0.46 11.97 9.91
CA TYR A 45 1.00 13.00 10.81
C TYR A 45 1.80 14.01 9.99
N ILE A 46 1.31 15.26 9.88
CA ILE A 46 1.94 16.31 9.07
C ILE A 46 2.16 17.60 9.86
N CYS A 47 3.26 18.28 9.55
CA CYS A 47 3.60 19.57 10.11
C CYS A 47 2.95 20.73 9.36
N SER A 48 2.18 21.54 10.08
CA SER A 48 1.77 22.87 9.63
C SER A 48 2.80 23.87 10.16
N CYS A 49 3.68 24.36 9.29
CA CYS A 49 4.75 25.26 9.70
C CYS A 49 4.23 26.62 10.16
N TYR A 50 4.90 27.16 11.18
CA TYR A 50 4.72 28.55 11.58
C TYR A 50 5.29 29.48 10.51
N GLN A 51 4.84 30.74 10.53
CA GLN A 51 5.29 31.76 9.58
C GLN A 51 6.82 31.84 9.53
N GLY A 52 7.38 31.89 8.31
CA GLY A 52 8.82 31.94 8.09
C GLY A 52 9.52 30.58 8.13
N PHE A 53 8.77 29.47 8.23
CA PHE A 53 9.28 28.11 8.14
C PHE A 53 8.56 27.31 7.05
N THR A 54 9.28 26.38 6.43
CA THR A 54 8.82 25.55 5.33
C THR A 54 9.47 24.16 5.35
N GLY A 55 9.11 23.30 4.40
CA GLY A 55 9.55 21.90 4.32
C GLY A 55 8.64 20.93 5.08
N GLY A 56 8.83 19.63 4.86
CA GLY A 56 7.96 18.57 5.39
C GLY A 56 7.96 18.44 6.92
N ASP A 57 9.01 18.93 7.58
CA ASP A 57 9.22 18.90 9.03
C ASP A 57 9.45 20.30 9.65
N CYS A 58 9.20 21.36 8.88
CA CYS A 58 9.40 22.75 9.26
C CYS A 58 10.82 23.11 9.71
N SER A 59 11.83 22.32 9.31
CA SER A 59 13.24 22.61 9.63
C SER A 59 13.83 23.75 8.80
N ARG A 60 13.22 24.10 7.65
CA ARG A 60 13.73 25.12 6.74
C ARG A 60 13.11 26.47 7.01
N ARG A 61 13.89 27.53 6.85
CA ARG A 61 13.42 28.91 6.80
C ARG A 61 12.91 29.26 5.42
N GLU A 62 11.80 30.01 5.39
CA GLU A 62 11.31 30.66 4.19
C GLU A 62 12.21 31.87 3.88
N CYS A 63 12.68 31.97 2.64
CA CYS A 63 13.49 33.11 2.21
C CYS A 63 12.62 34.26 1.69
N PRO A 64 13.09 35.51 1.83
CA PRO A 64 12.48 36.66 1.20
C PRO A 64 12.29 36.40 -0.29
N THR A 65 11.08 36.64 -0.78
CA THR A 65 10.77 36.59 -2.20
C THR A 65 10.82 37.98 -2.79
N GLY A 66 11.14 38.09 -4.07
CA GLY A 66 11.23 39.36 -4.77
C GLY A 66 10.93 39.21 -6.25
N ASP A 67 10.80 40.37 -6.92
CA ASP A 67 10.72 40.46 -8.37
C ASP A 67 12.15 40.59 -8.92
N ASP A 68 12.46 39.88 -10.01
CA ASP A 68 13.73 40.03 -10.69
C ASP A 68 13.81 41.44 -11.30
N PRO A 69 14.79 42.28 -10.92
CA PRO A 69 14.89 43.65 -11.41
C PRO A 69 15.11 43.75 -12.93
N LEU A 70 15.35 42.63 -13.61
CA LEU A 70 15.49 42.55 -15.07
C LEU A 70 14.22 42.16 -15.81
N THR A 71 13.19 41.62 -15.15
CA THR A 71 11.98 41.12 -15.83
C THR A 71 11.04 42.21 -16.35
N GLY A 72 11.45 43.49 -16.35
CA GLY A 72 10.65 44.64 -16.77
C GLY A 72 11.37 45.68 -17.63
N ALA A 73 12.53 45.37 -18.22
CA ALA A 73 13.19 46.32 -19.12
C ALA A 73 12.31 46.59 -20.35
N SER A 74 12.12 47.87 -20.68
CA SER A 74 11.09 48.47 -21.55
C SER A 74 10.96 47.97 -23.00
N THR A 75 11.60 46.87 -23.39
CA THR A 75 11.59 46.31 -24.74
C THR A 75 11.46 44.78 -24.80
N ASP A 76 11.18 44.08 -23.70
CA ASP A 76 11.00 42.62 -23.75
C ASP A 76 9.65 42.23 -24.37
N THR A 77 9.68 41.76 -25.61
CA THR A 77 8.52 41.28 -26.37
C THR A 77 8.03 39.90 -25.92
N LEU A 78 8.76 39.21 -25.02
CA LEU A 78 8.45 37.87 -24.53
C LEU A 78 7.63 37.89 -23.23
N PHE A 79 7.85 38.86 -22.33
CA PHE A 79 7.21 38.91 -21.00
C PHE A 79 6.31 40.14 -20.75
N GLY A 80 6.36 41.18 -21.59
CA GLY A 80 5.47 42.35 -21.52
C GLY A 80 5.73 43.28 -20.32
N PHE A 81 4.89 44.31 -20.15
CA PHE A 81 4.98 45.23 -19.01
C PHE A 81 4.61 44.52 -17.70
N GLN A 82 5.52 44.51 -16.74
CA GLN A 82 5.23 44.02 -15.39
C GLN A 82 4.27 44.96 -14.65
N LYS A 83 3.27 44.37 -14.00
CA LYS A 83 2.19 45.08 -13.31
C LYS A 83 2.06 44.52 -11.90
N ASN A 84 1.85 45.41 -10.93
CA ASN A 84 1.42 45.02 -9.59
C ASN A 84 -0.04 44.52 -9.65
N GLU A 85 -0.39 43.54 -8.82
CA GLU A 85 -1.79 43.13 -8.68
C GLU A 85 -2.58 44.27 -8.03
N LYS A 86 -3.66 44.71 -8.68
CA LYS A 86 -4.56 45.73 -8.16
C LYS A 86 -5.92 45.12 -7.90
N GLN A 87 -6.31 45.09 -6.63
CA GLN A 87 -7.66 44.74 -6.21
C GLN A 87 -8.45 46.00 -5.91
N THR A 88 -9.67 46.08 -6.43
CA THR A 88 -10.61 47.16 -6.12
C THR A 88 -11.67 46.59 -5.20
N VAL A 89 -11.82 47.21 -4.03
CA VAL A 89 -12.82 46.81 -3.02
C VAL A 89 -14.00 47.77 -3.13
N PHE A 90 -15.18 47.24 -3.45
CA PHE A 90 -16.43 47.98 -3.42
C PHE A 90 -17.21 47.64 -2.14
N CYS A 91 -17.55 48.66 -1.36
CA CYS A 91 -18.49 48.53 -0.24
C CYS A 91 -19.87 48.98 -0.70
N ALA A 92 -20.84 48.06 -0.73
CA ALA A 92 -22.24 48.38 -1.00
C ALA A 92 -23.10 48.11 0.24
N ALA A 93 -23.91 49.10 0.63
CA ALA A 93 -24.93 48.95 1.66
C ALA A 93 -26.31 48.86 1.01
N THR A 94 -26.92 47.68 1.01
CA THR A 94 -28.32 47.51 0.58
C THR A 94 -29.27 47.86 1.72
N VAL A 95 -29.96 49.00 1.62
CA VAL A 95 -31.06 49.35 2.52
C VAL A 95 -32.32 48.62 2.07
N ARG A 96 -32.79 47.62 2.82
CA ARG A 96 -34.12 47.04 2.58
C ARG A 96 -35.18 47.97 3.16
N ALA A 97 -35.79 48.81 2.32
CA ALA A 97 -36.96 49.59 2.71
C ALA A 97 -38.22 48.69 2.68
N SER A 98 -38.68 48.23 3.84
CA SER A 98 -40.01 47.62 3.98
C SER A 98 -41.07 48.73 4.03
N ILE A 99 -41.72 48.99 2.89
CA ILE A 99 -42.84 49.94 2.80
C ILE A 99 -44.10 49.26 3.33
N LEU A 100 -44.53 49.60 4.54
CA LEU A 100 -45.90 49.33 5.01
C LEU A 100 -46.84 50.36 4.38
N ARG A 101 -47.81 49.86 3.60
CA ARG A 101 -48.85 50.66 2.95
C ARG A 101 -49.80 51.26 3.99
N SER A 102 -49.90 52.59 4.04
CA SER A 102 -51.18 53.27 4.32
C SER A 102 -51.16 54.75 3.90
N SER A 103 -52.18 55.11 3.13
CA SER A 103 -52.70 56.45 2.79
C SER A 103 -51.79 57.44 2.05
N LEU A 104 -52.14 57.65 0.77
CA LEU A 104 -51.84 58.86 0.02
C LEU A 104 -52.38 60.09 0.75
N SER A 105 -51.52 61.09 0.97
CA SER A 105 -51.75 62.46 0.50
C SER A 105 -50.61 63.40 0.93
N GLN A 106 -50.24 64.28 0.00
CA GLN A 106 -49.41 65.50 0.15
C GLN A 106 -47.88 65.38 -0.04
N LEU A 107 -47.50 65.75 -1.26
CA LEU A 107 -46.37 66.60 -1.68
C LEU A 107 -45.16 66.77 -0.73
N ALA A 108 -44.03 66.30 -1.26
CA ALA A 108 -42.81 67.05 -1.54
C ALA A 108 -42.32 68.12 -0.54
N THR A 109 -41.03 67.99 -0.23
CA THR A 109 -40.04 68.95 0.26
C THR A 109 -39.71 68.95 1.75
N VAL A 110 -38.39 68.97 1.96
CA VAL A 110 -37.62 69.22 3.18
C VAL A 110 -37.61 68.10 4.22
N LEU A 111 -36.46 67.42 4.32
CA LEU A 111 -35.88 66.94 5.58
C LEU A 111 -34.41 66.56 5.35
N SER A 112 -33.57 67.59 5.19
CA SER A 112 -32.27 67.52 5.86
C SER A 112 -32.55 67.53 7.37
N SER A 113 -31.78 66.75 8.13
CA SER A 113 -31.85 66.60 9.60
C SER A 113 -33.11 65.92 10.17
N LEU A 114 -33.18 64.58 10.04
CA LEU A 114 -33.61 63.73 11.16
C LEU A 114 -33.04 62.31 10.96
N LEU A 115 -31.87 62.05 11.54
CA LEU A 115 -31.32 60.70 11.68
C LEU A 115 -32.18 59.96 12.72
N VAL A 116 -33.25 59.31 12.27
CA VAL A 116 -33.95 58.34 13.13
C VAL A 116 -33.12 57.07 13.09
N HIS A 117 -32.42 56.78 14.19
CA HIS A 117 -31.84 55.47 14.45
C HIS A 117 -32.98 54.44 14.55
N ALA A 118 -33.39 53.89 13.42
CA ALA A 118 -34.05 52.59 13.38
C ALA A 118 -32.96 51.54 13.21
N GLY A 119 -32.74 50.74 14.26
CA GLY A 119 -31.80 49.61 14.20
C GLY A 119 -32.20 48.67 13.07
N ILE A 120 -31.33 48.57 12.06
CA ILE A 120 -31.45 47.61 10.96
C ILE A 120 -30.07 46.97 10.82
N SER A 121 -30.00 45.64 10.92
CA SER A 121 -28.79 44.87 10.62
C SER A 121 -28.47 45.02 9.13
N SER A 122 -27.63 46.00 8.77
CA SER A 122 -27.01 46.03 7.45
C SER A 122 -25.73 45.20 7.51
N GLU A 123 -25.76 44.01 6.90
CA GLU A 123 -24.54 43.31 6.51
C GLU A 123 -23.92 44.10 5.33
N PRO A 124 -22.79 44.81 5.52
CA PRO A 124 -22.12 45.44 4.40
C PRO A 124 -21.63 44.35 3.44
N GLN A 125 -22.02 44.42 2.16
CA GLN A 125 -21.46 43.51 1.17
C GLN A 125 -20.17 44.11 0.62
N LEU A 126 -19.07 43.40 0.89
CA LEU A 126 -17.75 43.68 0.35
C LEU A 126 -17.60 42.91 -0.97
N LEU A 127 -17.60 43.62 -2.10
CA LEU A 127 -17.30 43.03 -3.40
C LEU A 127 -15.85 43.37 -3.76
N ILE A 128 -14.97 42.37 -3.73
CA ILE A 128 -13.59 42.50 -4.16
C ILE A 128 -13.51 42.08 -5.62
N SER A 129 -13.04 42.97 -6.51
CA SER A 129 -12.75 42.63 -7.90
C SER A 129 -11.28 42.84 -8.23
N LYS A 130 -10.71 41.93 -9.04
CA LYS A 130 -9.35 42.05 -9.55
C LYS A 130 -9.34 43.04 -10.71
N ALA A 131 -8.92 44.28 -10.46
CA ALA A 131 -8.90 45.35 -11.44
C ALA A 131 -7.67 45.26 -12.37
N GLU A 132 -6.57 44.72 -11.86
CA GLU A 132 -5.38 44.41 -12.65
C GLU A 132 -4.75 43.10 -12.17
N VAL A 133 -4.44 42.21 -13.11
CA VAL A 133 -3.71 40.97 -12.82
C VAL A 133 -2.24 41.30 -12.73
N GLY A 134 -1.63 41.00 -11.57
CA GLY A 134 -0.19 41.18 -11.39
C GLY A 134 0.60 40.22 -12.28
N SER A 135 1.71 40.71 -12.82
CA SER A 135 2.64 39.95 -13.67
C SER A 135 4.09 39.99 -13.18
N LYS A 136 4.35 40.67 -12.04
CA LYS A 136 5.65 40.58 -11.34
C LYS A 136 5.90 39.17 -10.85
N GLU A 137 7.15 38.71 -10.95
CA GLU A 137 7.53 37.43 -10.35
C GLU A 137 7.62 37.56 -8.83
N ASN A 138 7.53 36.43 -8.13
CA ASN A 138 7.63 36.40 -6.67
C ASN A 138 8.41 35.16 -6.26
N GLU A 139 9.70 35.18 -6.58
CA GLU A 139 10.60 34.04 -6.44
C GLU A 139 11.59 34.27 -5.30
N ALA A 140 12.07 33.17 -4.71
CA ALA A 140 13.03 33.22 -3.60
C ALA A 140 14.31 33.97 -4.01
N CYS A 141 14.70 34.95 -3.19
CA CYS A 141 15.84 35.83 -3.46
C CYS A 141 15.82 36.47 -4.86
N ALA A 142 14.64 36.76 -5.41
CA ALA A 142 14.44 37.38 -6.73
C ALA A 142 15.20 36.69 -7.88
N ASN A 143 15.48 35.38 -7.75
CA ASN A 143 16.39 34.63 -8.64
C ASN A 143 17.80 35.25 -8.78
N ARG A 144 18.19 36.12 -7.86
CA ARG A 144 19.44 36.90 -7.85
C ARG A 144 20.24 36.75 -6.56
N GLY A 145 19.92 35.73 -5.78
CA GLY A 145 20.74 35.29 -4.66
C GLY A 145 20.53 33.82 -4.33
N ARG A 146 21.44 33.30 -3.52
CA ARG A 146 21.31 31.97 -2.92
C ARG A 146 20.63 32.11 -1.55
N CYS A 147 19.53 31.40 -1.37
CA CYS A 147 18.82 31.28 -0.11
C CYS A 147 19.56 30.29 0.81
N ASP A 148 19.97 30.73 2.00
CA ASP A 148 20.34 29.81 3.08
C ASP A 148 19.08 29.35 3.81
N LEU A 149 18.68 28.10 3.58
CA LEU A 149 17.48 27.50 4.15
C LEU A 149 17.56 27.28 5.67
N THR A 150 18.71 27.49 6.30
CA THR A 150 18.86 27.41 7.77
C THR A 150 18.55 28.75 8.43
N SER A 151 19.03 29.84 7.83
CA SER A 151 18.87 31.20 8.37
C SER A 151 17.70 31.98 7.76
N GLY A 152 17.28 31.62 6.54
CA GLY A 152 16.30 32.38 5.75
C GLY A 152 16.90 33.62 5.08
N VAL A 153 18.23 33.73 5.02
CA VAL A 153 18.92 34.91 4.50
C VAL A 153 19.37 34.67 3.07
N CYS A 154 19.10 35.63 2.19
CA CYS A 154 19.59 35.63 0.82
C CYS A 154 21.01 36.19 0.73
N THR A 155 21.92 35.42 0.12
CA THR A 155 23.22 35.91 -0.31
C THR A 155 23.13 36.36 -1.76
N CYS A 156 23.11 37.67 -2.00
CA CYS A 156 22.92 38.21 -3.34
C CYS A 156 24.13 37.93 -4.24
N PHE A 157 23.84 37.63 -5.51
CA PHE A 157 24.86 37.48 -6.53
C PHE A 157 25.46 38.85 -6.88
N ALA A 158 26.65 38.85 -7.46
CA ALA A 158 27.38 40.06 -7.78
C ALA A 158 26.54 41.03 -8.63
N GLY A 159 26.47 42.31 -8.21
CA GLY A 159 25.70 43.36 -8.87
C GLY A 159 24.25 43.47 -8.44
N PHE A 160 23.80 42.66 -7.48
CA PHE A 160 22.46 42.72 -6.89
C PHE A 160 22.52 42.96 -5.39
N THR A 161 21.54 43.71 -4.90
CA THR A 161 21.37 44.07 -3.50
C THR A 161 19.90 43.94 -3.10
N THR A 162 19.65 44.09 -1.81
CA THR A 162 18.30 44.05 -1.23
C THR A 162 17.42 45.17 -1.79
N SER A 163 16.12 44.89 -2.01
CA SER A 163 15.21 45.84 -2.66
C SER A 163 14.19 46.50 -1.72
N ASP A 164 13.53 47.54 -2.23
CA ASP A 164 12.34 48.18 -1.66
C ASP A 164 11.02 47.56 -2.16
N GLY A 165 11.08 46.50 -2.98
CA GLY A 165 9.94 45.88 -3.67
C GLY A 165 9.55 46.53 -5.01
N GLU A 166 10.16 47.65 -5.37
CA GLU A 166 9.96 48.37 -6.63
C GLU A 166 11.22 48.40 -7.51
N GLY A 167 12.21 47.57 -7.18
CA GLY A 167 13.46 47.39 -7.93
C GLY A 167 14.58 48.36 -7.54
N ASN A 168 14.37 49.26 -6.57
CA ASN A 168 15.42 50.12 -6.03
C ASN A 168 16.03 49.50 -4.77
N PRO A 169 17.25 49.89 -4.38
CA PRO A 169 17.85 49.45 -3.12
C PRO A 169 16.95 49.75 -1.92
N GLY A 170 16.77 48.76 -1.05
CA GLY A 170 15.95 48.82 0.17
C GLY A 170 16.29 47.68 1.12
N ASP A 171 15.49 47.44 2.17
CA ASP A 171 15.88 46.53 3.28
C ASP A 171 15.15 45.17 3.29
N ARG A 172 14.51 44.77 2.18
CA ARG A 172 13.70 43.54 2.13
C ARG A 172 14.49 42.22 2.21
N GLY A 173 15.78 42.26 1.94
CA GLY A 173 16.69 41.11 1.95
C GLY A 173 16.47 40.13 0.79
N ASP A 174 15.86 40.57 -0.31
CA ASP A 174 15.37 39.72 -1.41
C ASP A 174 16.26 39.70 -2.66
N CYS A 175 17.36 40.46 -2.69
CA CYS A 175 18.24 40.60 -3.85
C CYS A 175 17.54 41.17 -5.11
N GLY A 176 16.41 41.85 -4.94
CA GLY A 176 15.59 42.36 -6.03
C GLY A 176 16.01 43.73 -6.59
N ALA A 177 17.16 44.28 -6.20
CA ALA A 177 17.64 45.58 -6.67
C ALA A 177 19.01 45.49 -7.33
N ALA A 178 19.21 46.21 -8.44
CA ALA A 178 20.50 46.30 -9.12
C ALA A 178 21.40 47.35 -8.45
N GLU A 179 22.68 47.02 -8.21
CA GLU A 179 23.64 47.96 -7.58
C GLU A 179 24.15 49.06 -8.53
N ALA A 180 24.02 48.88 -9.86
CA ALA A 180 24.44 49.84 -10.86
C ALA A 180 23.58 49.76 -12.13
N THR A 181 23.68 50.78 -13.01
CA THR A 181 23.06 50.74 -14.34
C THR A 181 23.58 49.52 -15.10
N ILE A 182 22.66 48.61 -15.41
CA ILE A 182 22.95 47.36 -16.07
C ILE A 182 23.21 47.63 -17.56
N ILE A 183 24.48 47.76 -17.93
CA ILE A 183 24.92 48.17 -19.29
C ILE A 183 24.96 47.00 -20.30
N ALA A 184 24.74 45.77 -19.81
CA ALA A 184 24.52 44.55 -20.59
C ALA A 184 23.72 43.58 -19.72
N CYS A 185 22.86 42.73 -20.30
CA CYS A 185 22.13 41.72 -19.53
C CYS A 185 23.10 40.95 -18.63
N PRO A 186 23.03 41.09 -17.28
CA PRO A 186 23.73 40.23 -16.35
C PRO A 186 23.20 38.84 -16.66
N PHE A 187 24.09 37.98 -17.14
CA PHE A 187 23.77 36.69 -17.71
C PHE A 187 22.81 35.93 -16.79
N ARG A 188 21.55 35.76 -17.20
CA ARG A 188 20.73 34.69 -16.64
C ARG A 188 21.40 33.39 -17.01
N CYS A 189 21.82 32.61 -16.01
CA CYS A 189 22.36 31.30 -16.29
C CYS A 189 21.24 30.38 -16.77
N PHE A 190 21.44 29.76 -17.93
CA PHE A 190 20.64 28.62 -18.35
C PHE A 190 21.30 27.37 -17.80
N CYS A 191 20.71 26.82 -16.75
CA CYS A 191 21.29 25.69 -16.05
C CYS A 191 21.27 24.42 -16.89
N ALA A 192 22.34 23.62 -16.76
CA ALA A 192 22.33 22.26 -17.25
C ALA A 192 21.21 21.46 -16.55
N ALA A 193 20.72 20.41 -17.21
CA ALA A 193 19.68 19.56 -16.63
C ALA A 193 20.10 19.03 -15.23
N GLY A 194 19.19 19.12 -14.26
CA GLY A 194 19.45 18.74 -12.86
C GLY A 194 20.04 19.86 -12.00
N TYR A 195 20.26 21.06 -12.55
CA TYR A 195 20.68 22.24 -11.80
C TYR A 195 19.62 23.34 -11.89
N THR A 196 19.53 24.15 -10.83
CA THR A 196 18.59 25.27 -10.65
C THR A 196 19.30 26.40 -9.92
N SER A 197 18.57 27.45 -9.53
CA SER A 197 19.04 28.75 -9.02
C SER A 197 19.71 29.65 -10.08
N GLY A 198 19.87 30.94 -9.77
CA GLY A 198 20.38 31.92 -10.73
C GLY A 198 21.85 31.77 -11.11
N ASP A 199 22.64 31.01 -10.35
CA ASP A 199 24.05 30.69 -10.65
C ASP A 199 24.27 29.20 -10.99
N CYS A 200 23.19 28.41 -11.07
CA CYS A 200 23.22 26.98 -11.33
C CYS A 200 24.01 26.14 -10.32
N SER A 201 24.23 26.64 -9.10
CA SER A 201 24.95 25.93 -8.04
C SER A 201 24.08 24.97 -7.22
N VAL A 202 22.76 25.08 -7.33
CA VAL A 202 21.77 24.27 -6.62
C VAL A 202 21.34 23.12 -7.50
N ARG A 203 21.30 21.90 -6.96
CA ARG A 203 20.77 20.74 -7.67
C ARG A 203 19.27 20.61 -7.50
N THR A 204 18.61 20.21 -8.57
CA THR A 204 17.17 19.96 -8.59
C THR A 204 16.88 18.59 -7.99
N CYS A 205 16.16 18.56 -6.88
CA CYS A 205 15.69 17.30 -6.31
C CYS A 205 14.52 16.71 -7.12
N PRO A 206 14.38 15.37 -7.11
CA PRO A 206 13.31 14.71 -7.82
C PRO A 206 11.93 15.08 -7.24
N LYS A 207 10.94 15.09 -8.12
CA LYS A 207 9.55 15.37 -7.78
C LYS A 207 8.73 14.10 -7.92
N GLY A 208 7.91 13.81 -6.92
CA GLY A 208 6.95 12.73 -6.93
C GLY A 208 5.56 13.26 -6.69
N ILE A 209 4.53 12.42 -6.89
CA ILE A 209 3.16 12.75 -6.52
C ILE A 209 3.14 13.09 -5.02
N ALA A 210 2.63 14.25 -4.64
CA ALA A 210 2.62 14.68 -3.25
C ALA A 210 1.84 13.69 -2.37
N TRP A 211 2.33 13.41 -1.16
CA TRP A 211 1.57 12.64 -0.17
C TRP A 211 0.35 13.42 0.31
N LEU A 212 0.51 14.73 0.45
CA LEU A 212 -0.49 15.67 0.93
C LEU A 212 -0.28 16.97 0.16
N ASP A 213 -1.34 17.54 -0.40
CA ASP A 213 -1.33 18.88 -0.96
C ASP A 213 -2.70 19.56 -0.79
N THR A 214 -2.73 20.87 -1.00
CA THR A 214 -4.00 21.61 -1.05
C THR A 214 -4.66 21.33 -2.42
N PRO A 215 -5.91 20.84 -2.46
CA PRO A 215 -6.62 20.64 -3.71
C PRO A 215 -6.75 21.95 -4.49
N ILE A 216 -6.42 21.91 -5.77
CA ILE A 216 -6.38 23.09 -6.65
C ILE A 216 -7.59 23.18 -7.59
N ALA A 217 -8.37 22.10 -7.70
CA ALA A 217 -9.69 22.08 -8.32
C ALA A 217 -10.47 20.82 -7.90
N ASN A 218 -11.75 20.74 -8.27
CA ASN A 218 -12.53 19.51 -8.12
C ASN A 218 -11.82 18.34 -8.82
N ASN A 219 -11.61 17.24 -8.10
CA ASN A 219 -10.87 16.05 -8.57
C ASN A 219 -9.41 16.33 -8.99
N ARG A 220 -8.80 17.42 -8.51
CA ARG A 220 -7.38 17.74 -8.76
C ARG A 220 -6.65 18.01 -7.44
N ALA A 221 -5.91 17.00 -6.99
CA ALA A 221 -5.04 16.98 -5.83
C ALA A 221 -3.82 16.07 -6.14
N HIS A 222 -2.88 15.99 -5.21
CA HIS A 222 -1.62 15.27 -5.29
C HIS A 222 -0.75 15.66 -6.50
N SER A 223 -0.52 16.96 -6.68
CA SER A 223 0.40 17.48 -7.70
C SER A 223 1.83 16.99 -7.47
N LEU A 224 2.69 17.08 -8.49
CA LEU A 224 4.11 16.78 -8.33
C LEU A 224 4.74 17.78 -7.35
N ALA A 225 5.38 17.26 -6.31
CA ALA A 225 6.09 18.03 -5.29
C ALA A 225 7.53 17.53 -5.16
N GLU A 226 8.46 18.46 -4.89
CA GLU A 226 9.83 18.14 -4.51
C GLU A 226 9.81 17.20 -3.29
N CYS A 227 10.52 16.08 -3.39
CA CYS A 227 10.54 15.04 -2.36
C CYS A 227 9.14 14.62 -1.88
N SER A 228 8.18 14.60 -2.82
CA SER A 228 6.76 14.28 -2.59
C SER A 228 6.09 15.07 -1.45
N GLY A 229 6.65 16.24 -1.12
CA GLY A 229 6.18 17.10 -0.03
C GLY A 229 6.42 16.54 1.37
N ILE A 230 7.16 15.44 1.51
CA ILE A 230 7.44 14.81 2.80
C ILE A 230 8.93 14.80 3.14
N GLY A 231 9.80 14.62 2.13
CA GLY A 231 11.24 14.60 2.29
C GLY A 231 11.89 15.98 2.27
N VAL A 232 13.17 16.01 2.64
CA VAL A 232 14.01 17.21 2.66
C VAL A 232 15.05 17.09 1.54
N CYS A 233 14.95 17.94 0.52
CA CYS A 233 15.94 18.03 -0.57
C CYS A 233 17.34 18.47 -0.09
N ASP A 234 18.35 17.61 -0.23
CA ASP A 234 19.75 18.03 -0.19
C ASP A 234 20.07 18.75 -1.51
N VAL A 235 20.19 20.07 -1.45
CA VAL A 235 20.43 20.93 -2.61
C VAL A 235 21.84 20.83 -3.18
N ASP A 236 22.80 20.28 -2.45
CA ASP A 236 24.17 20.13 -2.91
C ASP A 236 24.34 18.83 -3.70
N ASN A 237 23.55 17.80 -3.37
CA ASN A 237 23.58 16.48 -4.02
C ASN A 237 22.40 16.24 -4.99
N GLY A 238 21.28 16.93 -4.80
CA GLY A 238 20.06 16.77 -5.60
C GLY A 238 19.24 15.55 -5.17
N GLU A 239 19.39 15.11 -3.93
CA GLU A 239 18.79 13.90 -3.39
C GLU A 239 17.80 14.22 -2.26
N CYS A 240 16.72 13.44 -2.15
CA CYS A 240 15.75 13.63 -1.09
C CYS A 240 16.10 12.79 0.14
N ALA A 241 16.31 13.45 1.28
CA ALA A 241 16.35 12.80 2.58
C ALA A 241 14.93 12.45 3.03
N CYS A 242 14.58 11.18 2.91
CA CYS A 242 13.24 10.69 3.24
C CYS A 242 13.10 10.36 4.73
N PRO A 243 12.09 10.92 5.43
CA PRO A 243 11.78 10.45 6.77
C PRO A 243 11.25 9.02 6.70
N GLN A 244 11.59 8.19 7.67
CA GLN A 244 11.01 6.85 7.78
C GLN A 244 9.49 6.97 8.07
N PRO A 245 8.62 6.15 7.44
CA PRO A 245 8.90 4.98 6.59
C PRO A 245 8.80 5.26 5.07
N PHE A 246 9.15 6.46 4.60
CA PHE A 246 9.06 6.85 3.19
C PHE A 246 10.35 6.52 2.43
N GLU A 247 10.21 6.01 1.20
CA GLU A 247 11.32 5.69 0.29
C GLU A 247 11.03 6.11 -1.15
N GLY A 248 11.98 5.81 -2.03
CA GLY A 248 11.99 6.25 -3.42
C GLY A 248 12.86 7.50 -3.58
N ALA A 249 13.24 7.80 -4.82
CA ALA A 249 14.12 8.92 -5.10
C ALA A 249 13.52 10.26 -4.65
N ALA A 250 12.19 10.39 -4.71
CA ALA A 250 11.45 11.56 -4.25
C ALA A 250 10.65 11.27 -2.97
N CYS A 251 10.96 10.23 -2.20
CA CYS A 251 10.17 9.83 -1.03
C CYS A 251 8.70 9.55 -1.36
N GLU A 252 8.43 9.07 -2.59
CA GLU A 252 7.08 8.99 -3.15
C GLU A 252 6.31 7.70 -2.78
N ARG A 253 6.97 6.75 -2.11
CA ARG A 253 6.43 5.46 -1.70
C ARG A 253 6.70 5.13 -0.23
N LEU A 254 5.94 4.18 0.33
CA LEU A 254 6.21 3.61 1.64
C LEU A 254 7.08 2.37 1.51
N MET A 255 8.04 2.23 2.41
CA MET A 255 8.86 1.04 2.53
C MET A 255 8.02 -0.20 2.82
N CYS A 256 8.41 -1.34 2.24
CA CYS A 256 7.89 -2.62 2.70
C CYS A 256 8.41 -2.96 4.10
N PRO A 257 7.61 -3.66 4.92
CA PRO A 257 8.05 -4.09 6.23
C PRO A 257 9.16 -5.16 6.13
N PRO A 258 10.06 -5.26 7.13
CA PRO A 258 10.19 -4.35 8.27
C PRO A 258 10.90 -3.02 7.92
N GLY A 259 11.45 -2.88 6.72
CA GLY A 259 12.12 -1.66 6.24
C GLY A 259 12.99 -1.91 5.00
N THR A 260 13.85 -0.94 4.69
CA THR A 260 14.69 -0.91 3.45
C THR A 260 15.80 -1.95 3.39
N ASP A 261 16.39 -2.33 4.53
CA ASP A 261 17.61 -3.15 4.53
C ASP A 261 17.32 -4.62 4.20
N SER A 262 16.09 -5.06 4.46
CA SER A 262 15.65 -6.43 4.19
C SER A 262 14.13 -6.44 3.99
N PRO A 263 13.62 -5.81 2.91
CA PRO A 263 12.19 -5.79 2.64
C PRO A 263 11.66 -7.22 2.61
N CYS A 264 10.51 -7.43 3.24
CA CYS A 264 9.88 -8.74 3.38
C CYS A 264 10.78 -9.79 4.06
N ASN A 265 11.63 -9.36 5.00
CA ASN A 265 12.64 -10.18 5.67
C ASN A 265 13.55 -10.97 4.70
N GLY A 266 13.66 -10.54 3.44
CA GLY A 266 14.38 -11.26 2.40
C GLY A 266 13.71 -12.54 1.90
N ASN A 267 12.48 -12.84 2.35
CA ASN A 267 11.70 -14.03 1.99
C ASN A 267 10.43 -13.66 1.21
N GLY A 268 10.53 -12.64 0.37
CA GLY A 268 9.41 -12.19 -0.43
C GLY A 268 9.76 -11.00 -1.32
N ARG A 269 8.77 -10.58 -2.09
CA ARG A 269 8.87 -9.45 -3.00
C ARG A 269 8.06 -8.28 -2.46
N CYS A 270 8.68 -7.11 -2.45
CA CYS A 270 8.01 -5.85 -2.15
C CYS A 270 7.27 -5.34 -3.39
N LEU A 271 5.95 -5.20 -3.30
CA LEU A 271 5.07 -4.83 -4.41
C LEU A 271 4.16 -3.66 -4.01
N THR A 272 3.78 -2.83 -4.97
CA THR A 272 2.77 -1.78 -4.74
C THR A 272 1.37 -2.38 -4.58
N MET A 273 0.41 -1.61 -4.07
CA MET A 273 -0.99 -2.06 -4.00
C MET A 273 -1.56 -2.44 -5.37
N ALA A 274 -1.12 -1.75 -6.44
CA ALA A 274 -1.50 -2.09 -7.81
C ALA A 274 -1.00 -3.47 -8.23
N GLU A 275 0.26 -3.77 -7.92
CA GLU A 275 0.90 -5.05 -8.24
C GLU A 275 0.36 -6.18 -7.35
N LEU A 276 0.12 -5.91 -6.07
CA LEU A 276 -0.52 -6.86 -5.15
C LEU A 276 -1.94 -7.21 -5.56
N ALA A 277 -2.70 -6.27 -6.12
CA ALA A 277 -4.02 -6.57 -6.67
C ALA A 277 -3.94 -7.59 -7.83
N LEU A 278 -2.95 -7.46 -8.72
CA LEU A 278 -2.72 -8.43 -9.81
C LEU A 278 -2.22 -9.78 -9.29
N ALA A 279 -1.53 -9.79 -8.14
CA ALA A 279 -1.05 -11.00 -7.48
C ALA A 279 -2.08 -11.62 -6.52
N ALA A 280 -3.25 -11.00 -6.34
CA ALA A 280 -4.23 -11.45 -5.38
C ALA A 280 -4.75 -12.86 -5.71
N ARG A 281 -5.04 -13.61 -4.66
CA ARG A 281 -5.61 -14.96 -4.70
C ARG A 281 -6.83 -15.00 -3.78
N ASP A 282 -7.85 -15.78 -4.15
CA ASP A 282 -8.99 -16.01 -3.28
C ASP A 282 -8.66 -17.00 -2.15
N SER A 283 -9.65 -17.32 -1.30
CA SER A 283 -9.48 -18.29 -0.21
C SER A 283 -9.14 -19.70 -0.69
N LEU A 284 -9.41 -20.01 -1.95
CA LEU A 284 -9.13 -21.29 -2.58
C LEU A 284 -7.81 -21.25 -3.37
N GLY A 285 -7.07 -20.14 -3.35
CA GLY A 285 -5.78 -19.98 -4.00
C GLY A 285 -5.85 -19.61 -5.49
N ASP A 286 -7.02 -19.34 -6.04
CA ASP A 286 -7.16 -19.00 -7.46
C ASP A 286 -6.84 -17.52 -7.73
N PRO A 287 -6.15 -17.20 -8.85
CA PRO A 287 -5.90 -15.82 -9.26
C PRO A 287 -7.17 -14.97 -9.35
N MET A 288 -7.21 -13.91 -8.57
CA MET A 288 -8.30 -12.94 -8.62
C MET A 288 -8.05 -11.94 -9.74
N GLN A 289 -9.07 -11.67 -10.56
CA GLN A 289 -9.03 -10.63 -11.58
C GLN A 289 -9.41 -9.27 -10.99
N ILE A 290 -8.67 -8.84 -9.97
CA ILE A 290 -8.88 -7.53 -9.34
C ILE A 290 -7.77 -6.56 -9.77
N SER A 291 -8.11 -5.28 -9.76
CA SER A 291 -7.16 -4.21 -10.07
C SER A 291 -7.30 -3.08 -9.07
N TYR A 292 -6.19 -2.37 -8.85
CA TYR A 292 -6.14 -1.23 -7.95
C TYR A 292 -5.35 -0.11 -8.62
N GLY A 293 -6.00 1.02 -8.88
CA GLY A 293 -5.38 2.16 -9.58
C GLY A 293 -5.48 2.18 -11.11
N LEU A 294 -6.16 1.21 -11.75
CA LEU A 294 -6.35 1.23 -13.21
C LEU A 294 -7.32 2.30 -13.71
N THR A 295 -8.25 2.76 -12.86
CA THR A 295 -9.18 3.84 -13.22
C THR A 295 -8.50 5.18 -12.97
N PRO A 296 -8.23 6.00 -14.01
CA PRO A 296 -7.60 7.30 -13.84
C PRO A 296 -8.43 8.20 -12.91
N ASN A 297 -7.77 8.95 -12.04
CA ASN A 297 -8.38 9.90 -11.09
C ASN A 297 -9.42 9.27 -10.15
N ASN A 298 -9.34 7.98 -9.86
CA ASN A 298 -10.20 7.35 -8.85
C ASN A 298 -9.70 7.71 -7.44
N PRO A 299 -10.44 8.51 -6.65
CA PRO A 299 -10.00 8.95 -5.33
C PRO A 299 -9.93 7.82 -4.30
N ARG A 300 -10.43 6.62 -4.60
CA ARG A 300 -10.35 5.45 -3.72
C ARG A 300 -9.06 4.64 -3.89
N THR A 301 -8.27 4.94 -4.91
CA THR A 301 -7.07 4.18 -5.28
C THR A 301 -5.93 5.10 -5.69
N TRP A 302 -5.85 6.31 -5.11
CA TRP A 302 -4.82 7.31 -5.43
C TRP A 302 -3.42 6.87 -4.97
N ASP A 303 -3.39 5.99 -3.98
CA ASP A 303 -2.26 5.39 -3.28
C ASP A 303 -1.74 4.11 -3.94
N PHE A 304 -2.31 3.71 -5.08
CA PHE A 304 -2.02 2.44 -5.75
C PHE A 304 -0.53 2.14 -5.99
N ASN A 305 0.25 3.16 -6.31
CA ASN A 305 1.70 3.08 -6.54
C ASN A 305 2.54 3.70 -5.40
N LYS A 306 1.90 4.02 -4.29
CA LYS A 306 2.51 4.68 -3.13
C LYS A 306 2.63 3.75 -1.94
N ILE A 307 1.58 2.99 -1.65
CA ILE A 307 1.60 2.01 -0.56
C ILE A 307 2.13 0.68 -1.11
N GLN A 308 3.02 0.07 -0.34
CA GLN A 308 3.66 -1.20 -0.68
C GLN A 308 3.41 -2.24 0.41
N GLY A 309 3.48 -3.51 0.02
CA GLY A 309 3.37 -4.65 0.91
C GLY A 309 4.15 -5.85 0.37
N CYS A 310 4.23 -6.89 1.19
CA CYS A 310 4.99 -8.08 0.86
C CYS A 310 4.11 -9.18 0.27
N ILE A 311 4.59 -9.80 -0.80
CA ILE A 311 4.16 -11.14 -1.22
C ILE A 311 5.27 -12.11 -0.87
N CYS A 312 4.96 -13.13 -0.07
CA CYS A 312 5.97 -14.04 0.45
C CYS A 312 6.34 -15.12 -0.55
N ASP A 313 7.60 -15.55 -0.48
CA ASP A 313 8.09 -16.70 -1.22
C ASP A 313 7.49 -18.00 -0.64
N GLU A 314 7.54 -19.08 -1.41
CA GLU A 314 7.03 -20.38 -0.99
C GLU A 314 7.68 -20.83 0.34
N GLY A 315 6.85 -21.23 1.31
CA GLY A 315 7.29 -21.62 2.64
C GLY A 315 7.40 -20.46 3.64
N PHE A 316 7.05 -19.24 3.25
CA PHE A 316 6.95 -18.09 4.14
C PHE A 316 5.57 -17.43 4.08
N GLU A 317 5.17 -16.81 5.18
CA GLU A 317 3.88 -16.17 5.38
C GLU A 317 3.97 -15.01 6.38
N GLY A 318 2.83 -14.35 6.61
CA GLY A 318 2.73 -13.15 7.43
C GLY A 318 2.82 -11.87 6.60
N TYR A 319 2.62 -10.72 7.26
CA TYR A 319 2.55 -9.43 6.57
C TYR A 319 3.91 -8.94 6.05
N ASP A 320 5.00 -9.45 6.61
CA ASP A 320 6.38 -9.11 6.30
C ASP A 320 7.23 -10.33 5.93
N CYS A 321 6.61 -11.51 5.76
CA CYS A 321 7.29 -12.76 5.41
C CYS A 321 8.38 -13.21 6.40
N SER A 322 8.27 -12.79 7.66
CA SER A 322 9.14 -13.26 8.76
C SER A 322 8.82 -14.68 9.21
N ARG A 323 7.60 -15.15 8.99
CA ARG A 323 7.13 -16.45 9.49
C ARG A 323 7.28 -17.52 8.42
N ARG A 324 7.79 -18.69 8.79
CA ARG A 324 7.76 -19.88 7.92
C ARG A 324 6.40 -20.55 7.99
N SER A 325 5.85 -20.94 6.84
CA SER A 325 4.61 -21.72 6.78
C SER A 325 4.86 -23.14 7.31
N CYS A 326 3.96 -23.61 8.18
CA CYS A 326 3.99 -24.98 8.67
C CYS A 326 3.20 -25.94 7.78
N PRO A 327 3.56 -27.24 7.77
CA PRO A 327 2.78 -28.27 7.13
C PRO A 327 1.33 -28.26 7.60
N ARG A 328 0.44 -28.55 6.65
CA ARG A 328 -0.99 -28.68 6.90
C ARG A 328 -1.44 -30.08 6.56
N GLY A 329 -2.50 -30.52 7.20
CA GLY A 329 -3.07 -31.83 7.00
C GLY A 329 -4.49 -31.96 7.55
N ASP A 330 -5.00 -33.17 7.46
CA ASP A 330 -6.30 -33.57 7.98
C ASP A 330 -6.20 -33.87 9.49
N ASP A 331 -7.24 -33.60 10.27
CA ASP A 331 -7.27 -34.02 11.68
C ASP A 331 -7.51 -35.54 11.72
N PRO A 332 -6.63 -36.36 12.30
CA PRO A 332 -6.83 -37.82 12.32
C PRO A 332 -8.03 -38.27 13.16
N ARG A 333 -8.69 -37.36 13.88
CA ARG A 333 -9.87 -37.65 14.71
C ARG A 333 -11.19 -37.36 13.98
N THR A 334 -11.15 -36.75 12.80
CA THR A 334 -12.34 -36.58 11.96
C THR A 334 -12.54 -37.84 11.11
N THR A 335 -13.80 -38.25 10.97
CA THR A 335 -14.17 -39.53 10.32
C THR A 335 -15.26 -39.30 9.29
N GLY A 336 -15.32 -40.15 8.27
CA GLY A 336 -16.36 -40.05 7.23
C GLY A 336 -16.09 -38.94 6.20
N GLN A 337 -14.87 -38.43 6.14
CA GLN A 337 -14.45 -37.46 5.15
C GLN A 337 -14.02 -38.12 3.85
N SER A 338 -14.00 -37.31 2.80
CA SER A 338 -13.67 -37.67 1.43
C SER A 338 -12.60 -36.75 0.88
N ARG A 339 -11.68 -37.32 0.09
CA ARG A 339 -10.74 -36.53 -0.71
C ARG A 339 -11.45 -35.94 -1.91
N GLU A 340 -10.95 -34.79 -2.35
CA GLU A 340 -11.37 -34.23 -3.62
C GLU A 340 -10.99 -35.19 -4.75
N VAL A 341 -11.97 -35.50 -5.59
CA VAL A 341 -11.79 -36.23 -6.85
C VAL A 341 -12.36 -35.39 -7.97
N GLN A 342 -11.51 -34.91 -8.86
CA GLN A 342 -11.95 -34.25 -10.08
C GLN A 342 -11.93 -35.23 -11.24
N VAL A 343 -12.97 -35.21 -12.08
CA VAL A 343 -13.09 -36.12 -13.20
C VAL A 343 -13.00 -35.37 -14.51
N ILE A 344 -11.96 -35.68 -15.29
CA ILE A 344 -11.72 -35.10 -16.60
C ILE A 344 -12.21 -36.06 -17.68
N ARG A 345 -12.96 -35.54 -18.65
CA ARG A 345 -13.37 -36.26 -19.85
C ARG A 345 -12.96 -35.45 -21.07
N CYS A 346 -12.09 -36.02 -21.89
CA CYS A 346 -11.61 -35.35 -23.09
C CYS A 346 -11.61 -36.27 -24.30
N LYS A 347 -11.90 -35.68 -25.47
CA LYS A 347 -11.84 -36.34 -26.77
C LYS A 347 -10.93 -35.57 -27.72
N HIS A 348 -10.21 -36.29 -28.57
CA HIS A 348 -9.32 -35.72 -29.58
C HIS A 348 -9.53 -36.38 -30.95
N THR A 349 -9.28 -35.63 -32.03
CA THR A 349 -9.33 -36.16 -33.42
C THR A 349 -7.96 -36.61 -33.89
N THR A 350 -6.91 -35.91 -33.46
CA THR A 350 -5.50 -36.20 -33.72
C THR A 350 -4.74 -36.10 -32.39
N ALA A 351 -3.65 -36.86 -32.23
CA ALA A 351 -2.85 -36.78 -31.01
C ALA A 351 -2.37 -35.34 -30.81
N THR A 352 -2.62 -34.79 -29.63
CA THR A 352 -2.38 -33.36 -29.34
C THR A 352 -1.87 -33.20 -27.93
N SER A 353 -1.26 -32.06 -27.67
CA SER A 353 -0.87 -31.65 -26.34
C SER A 353 -1.86 -30.69 -25.69
N PHE A 354 -1.86 -30.65 -24.36
CA PHE A 354 -2.62 -29.70 -23.55
C PHE A 354 -1.88 -29.41 -22.24
N THR A 355 -2.30 -28.39 -21.50
CA THR A 355 -1.86 -28.11 -20.14
C THR A 355 -3.05 -28.06 -19.20
N LEU A 356 -2.82 -28.48 -17.97
CA LEU A 356 -3.71 -28.28 -16.84
C LEU A 356 -3.11 -27.25 -15.89
N SER A 357 -3.93 -26.34 -15.39
CA SER A 357 -3.54 -25.30 -14.43
C SER A 357 -4.37 -25.41 -13.15
N PHE A 358 -3.74 -25.15 -12.01
CA PHE A 358 -4.36 -25.16 -10.69
C PHE A 358 -3.79 -24.00 -9.87
N ARG A 359 -4.66 -23.15 -9.30
CA ARG A 359 -4.23 -22.00 -8.46
C ARG A 359 -3.22 -21.07 -9.15
N GLY A 360 -3.35 -20.93 -10.47
CA GLY A 360 -2.48 -20.10 -11.31
C GLY A 360 -1.19 -20.76 -11.78
N GLU A 361 -0.82 -21.93 -11.26
CA GLU A 361 0.35 -22.69 -11.72
C GLU A 361 -0.04 -23.67 -12.82
N THR A 362 0.83 -23.84 -13.82
CA THR A 362 0.53 -24.64 -15.02
C THR A 362 1.47 -25.84 -15.11
N SER A 363 0.88 -27.01 -15.38
CA SER A 363 1.62 -28.26 -15.61
C SER A 363 2.54 -28.18 -16.84
N PRO A 364 3.57 -29.06 -16.91
CA PRO A 364 4.28 -29.31 -18.14
C PRO A 364 3.35 -29.72 -19.28
N LEU A 365 3.84 -29.68 -20.51
CA LEU A 365 3.05 -30.08 -21.67
C LEU A 365 2.60 -31.55 -21.57
N LEU A 366 1.29 -31.78 -21.47
CA LEU A 366 0.66 -33.10 -21.37
C LEU A 366 0.27 -33.59 -22.76
N SER A 367 0.22 -34.92 -22.96
CA SER A 367 -0.19 -35.54 -24.22
C SER A 367 -1.56 -36.20 -24.10
N SER A 368 -2.41 -36.04 -25.12
CA SER A 368 -3.73 -36.69 -25.20
C SER A 368 -3.65 -38.22 -25.17
N THR A 369 -2.48 -38.80 -25.48
CA THR A 369 -2.25 -40.25 -25.49
C THR A 369 -1.37 -40.74 -24.33
N MET A 370 -1.03 -39.89 -23.36
CA MET A 370 -0.18 -40.30 -22.24
C MET A 370 -0.89 -41.29 -21.32
N VAL A 371 -0.11 -42.17 -20.67
CA VAL A 371 -0.62 -43.13 -19.70
C VAL A 371 -0.83 -42.50 -18.33
N ALA A 372 -1.61 -43.16 -17.46
CA ALA A 372 -2.01 -42.61 -16.17
C ALA A 372 -0.84 -42.29 -15.23
N SER A 373 0.21 -43.12 -15.23
CA SER A 373 1.42 -42.90 -14.41
C SER A 373 2.17 -41.63 -14.80
N ASP A 374 2.26 -41.36 -16.11
CA ASP A 374 2.97 -40.20 -16.62
C ASP A 374 2.17 -38.92 -16.33
N LEU A 375 0.83 -39.00 -16.41
CA LEU A 375 -0.04 -37.88 -16.03
C LEU A 375 0.07 -37.59 -14.54
N GLN A 376 0.10 -38.63 -13.70
CA GLN A 376 0.29 -38.48 -12.26
C GLN A 376 1.63 -37.80 -11.94
N ALA A 377 2.71 -38.25 -12.58
CA ALA A 377 4.03 -37.66 -12.39
C ALA A 377 4.08 -36.19 -12.84
N ALA A 378 3.47 -35.86 -13.99
CA ALA A 378 3.44 -34.50 -14.52
C ALA A 378 2.60 -33.53 -13.66
N LEU A 379 1.48 -34.00 -13.09
CA LEU A 379 0.68 -33.18 -12.18
C LEU A 379 1.38 -32.98 -10.83
N ALA A 380 2.13 -33.98 -10.36
CA ALA A 380 2.89 -33.88 -9.12
C ALA A 380 4.06 -32.88 -9.14
N THR A 381 4.48 -32.41 -10.33
CA THR A 381 5.48 -31.33 -10.44
C THR A 381 4.88 -29.94 -10.21
N VAL A 382 3.55 -29.80 -10.20
CA VAL A 382 2.88 -28.53 -9.92
C VAL A 382 2.76 -28.39 -8.40
N SER A 383 3.50 -27.47 -7.80
CA SER A 383 3.59 -27.33 -6.32
C SER A 383 2.24 -27.10 -5.66
N THR A 384 1.33 -26.37 -6.32
CA THR A 384 -0.03 -26.12 -5.81
C THR A 384 -0.93 -27.35 -5.80
N ILE A 385 -0.63 -28.38 -6.62
CA ILE A 385 -1.34 -29.67 -6.66
C ILE A 385 -0.72 -30.64 -5.65
N GLY A 386 0.61 -30.79 -5.70
CA GLY A 386 1.35 -31.76 -4.90
C GLY A 386 1.02 -33.21 -5.27
N GLN A 387 0.87 -34.10 -4.27
CA GLN A 387 0.61 -35.51 -4.49
C GLN A 387 -0.82 -35.76 -4.97
N VAL A 388 -0.94 -36.54 -6.05
CA VAL A 388 -2.21 -36.98 -6.64
C VAL A 388 -2.18 -38.48 -6.97
N GLN A 389 -3.36 -39.09 -7.05
CA GLN A 389 -3.56 -40.41 -7.66
C GLN A 389 -4.41 -40.28 -8.91
N VAL A 390 -3.97 -40.89 -10.01
CA VAL A 390 -4.66 -40.83 -11.29
C VAL A 390 -5.14 -42.21 -11.71
N SER A 391 -6.41 -42.31 -12.09
CA SER A 391 -7.00 -43.55 -12.63
C SER A 391 -7.83 -43.29 -13.88
N TYR A 392 -7.82 -44.23 -14.81
CA TYR A 392 -8.53 -44.16 -16.09
C TYR A 392 -9.61 -45.25 -16.14
N SER A 393 -10.85 -44.87 -16.49
CA SER A 393 -11.95 -45.83 -16.61
C SER A 393 -11.73 -46.88 -17.70
N THR A 394 -10.87 -46.61 -18.67
CA THR A 394 -10.48 -47.54 -19.74
C THR A 394 -9.18 -48.31 -19.45
N GLY A 395 -8.61 -48.16 -18.25
CA GLY A 395 -7.38 -48.84 -17.81
C GLY A 395 -6.15 -47.92 -17.84
N VAL A 396 -5.22 -48.14 -16.90
CA VAL A 396 -4.07 -47.22 -16.65
C VAL A 396 -3.08 -47.09 -17.81
N SER A 397 -3.04 -48.06 -18.72
CA SER A 397 -2.21 -48.04 -19.93
C SER A 397 -2.92 -47.45 -21.16
N SER A 398 -4.16 -47.00 -21.03
CA SER A 398 -4.87 -46.28 -22.09
C SER A 398 -4.41 -44.82 -22.16
N GLY A 399 -4.67 -44.15 -23.28
CA GLY A 399 -4.38 -42.73 -23.42
C GLY A 399 -5.33 -41.85 -22.59
N ALA A 400 -4.82 -40.72 -22.10
CA ALA A 400 -5.58 -39.77 -21.28
C ALA A 400 -6.92 -39.37 -21.93
N CYS A 401 -6.89 -38.77 -23.12
CA CYS A 401 -8.08 -38.44 -23.89
C CYS A 401 -8.39 -39.55 -24.88
N THR A 402 -9.67 -39.71 -25.22
CA THR A 402 -10.06 -40.74 -26.19
C THR A 402 -10.18 -40.19 -27.59
N LEU A 403 -9.86 -41.04 -28.57
CA LEU A 403 -10.14 -40.71 -29.96
C LEU A 403 -11.65 -40.49 -30.13
N SER A 404 -12.06 -39.51 -30.94
CA SER A 404 -13.48 -39.12 -31.05
C SER A 404 -14.43 -40.27 -31.41
N SER A 405 -13.92 -41.33 -32.04
CA SER A 405 -14.65 -42.55 -32.43
C SER A 405 -14.77 -43.63 -31.32
N GLN A 406 -14.20 -43.42 -30.14
CA GLN A 406 -14.16 -44.39 -29.04
C GLN A 406 -15.04 -43.97 -27.85
N SER A 407 -15.28 -44.92 -26.94
CA SER A 407 -15.89 -44.64 -25.64
C SER A 407 -15.04 -43.62 -24.87
N THR A 408 -15.68 -42.74 -24.11
CA THR A 408 -14.98 -41.68 -23.36
C THR A 408 -14.23 -42.29 -22.18
N ASN A 409 -12.92 -42.02 -22.08
CA ASN A 409 -12.15 -42.28 -20.88
C ASN A 409 -12.50 -41.21 -19.84
N ALA A 410 -12.82 -41.63 -18.63
CA ALA A 410 -12.92 -40.75 -17.48
C ALA A 410 -11.60 -40.84 -16.71
N ILE A 411 -10.90 -39.72 -16.65
CA ILE A 411 -9.68 -39.54 -15.87
C ILE A 411 -10.10 -39.05 -14.49
N SER A 412 -9.97 -39.89 -13.46
CA SER A 412 -10.21 -39.49 -12.08
C SER A 412 -8.90 -39.09 -11.43
N ILE A 413 -8.81 -37.84 -10.97
CA ILE A 413 -7.67 -37.27 -10.25
C ILE A 413 -8.07 -37.09 -8.80
N THR A 414 -7.53 -37.91 -7.92
CA THR A 414 -7.71 -37.79 -6.47
C THR A 414 -6.58 -36.93 -5.90
N PHE A 415 -6.91 -35.82 -5.26
CA PHE A 415 -5.93 -34.98 -4.58
C PHE A 415 -5.58 -35.58 -3.22
N VAL A 416 -4.29 -35.81 -2.99
CA VAL A 416 -3.78 -36.45 -1.76
C VAL A 416 -3.24 -35.41 -0.78
N SER A 417 -2.45 -34.44 -1.25
CA SER A 417 -1.88 -33.38 -0.40
C SER A 417 -2.67 -32.09 -0.39
N ALA A 418 -3.35 -31.73 -1.49
CA ALA A 418 -4.29 -30.63 -1.48
C ALA A 418 -5.61 -31.13 -0.89
N LEU A 419 -6.01 -30.60 0.26
CA LEU A 419 -7.17 -31.04 1.04
C LEU A 419 -8.27 -29.96 1.04
N GLY A 420 -9.50 -30.37 1.32
CA GLY A 420 -10.71 -29.53 1.31
C GLY A 420 -11.50 -29.58 -0.01
N ASP A 421 -12.51 -28.72 -0.11
CA ASP A 421 -13.28 -28.47 -1.35
C ASP A 421 -12.39 -27.63 -2.29
N LEU A 422 -11.82 -28.25 -3.32
CA LEU A 422 -10.83 -27.61 -4.20
C LEU A 422 -11.49 -27.03 -5.46
N PRO A 423 -10.97 -25.91 -6.00
CA PRO A 423 -11.46 -25.38 -7.26
C PRO A 423 -11.14 -26.34 -8.42
N ALA A 424 -11.95 -26.28 -9.49
CA ALA A 424 -11.72 -27.08 -10.68
C ALA A 424 -10.34 -26.79 -11.30
N LEU A 425 -9.66 -27.84 -11.78
CA LEU A 425 -8.55 -27.71 -12.71
C LEU A 425 -9.00 -26.90 -13.94
N GLN A 426 -8.09 -26.10 -14.48
CA GLN A 426 -8.31 -25.33 -15.70
C GLN A 426 -7.49 -25.91 -16.85
N VAL A 427 -7.94 -25.73 -18.08
CA VAL A 427 -7.33 -26.32 -19.28
C VAL A 427 -6.89 -25.20 -20.19
N ASN A 428 -5.66 -25.29 -20.71
CA ASN A 428 -5.09 -24.43 -21.76
C ASN A 428 -5.41 -22.94 -21.61
N ALA A 429 -4.43 -22.11 -21.23
CA ALA A 429 -4.59 -20.65 -21.29
C ALA A 429 -4.99 -20.13 -22.70
N ASP A 430 -4.69 -20.91 -23.74
CA ASP A 430 -4.70 -20.49 -25.15
C ASP A 430 -5.99 -20.85 -25.91
N ARG A 431 -6.88 -21.68 -25.32
CA ARG A 431 -8.19 -22.10 -25.88
C ARG A 431 -8.20 -22.50 -27.38
N ASP A 432 -7.19 -23.19 -27.92
CA ASP A 432 -7.32 -23.82 -29.25
C ASP A 432 -8.22 -25.08 -29.17
N THR A 433 -9.52 -24.84 -29.27
CA THR A 433 -10.58 -25.86 -29.22
C THR A 433 -10.66 -26.74 -30.47
N THR A 434 -9.85 -26.45 -31.51
CA THR A 434 -9.89 -27.23 -32.76
C THR A 434 -9.29 -28.63 -32.61
N ARG A 435 -8.45 -28.86 -31.59
CA ARG A 435 -7.73 -30.12 -31.36
C ARG A 435 -8.33 -31.01 -30.27
N LEU A 436 -9.02 -30.40 -29.30
CA LEU A 436 -9.77 -31.09 -28.23
C LEU A 436 -11.24 -30.67 -28.29
N PRO A 437 -12.04 -31.27 -29.21
CA PRO A 437 -13.42 -30.85 -29.46
C PRO A 437 -14.36 -31.05 -28.26
N VAL A 438 -14.00 -31.91 -27.30
CA VAL A 438 -14.74 -32.09 -26.04
C VAL A 438 -13.72 -32.16 -24.91
N PHE A 439 -13.85 -31.26 -23.93
CA PHE A 439 -13.09 -31.29 -22.69
C PHE A 439 -13.98 -30.80 -21.55
N THR A 440 -14.26 -31.66 -20.57
CA THR A 440 -15.04 -31.33 -19.39
C THR A 440 -14.30 -31.74 -18.13
N ILE A 441 -14.47 -30.96 -17.06
CA ILE A 441 -13.92 -31.23 -15.73
C ILE A 441 -15.09 -31.14 -14.76
N ASP A 442 -15.42 -32.25 -14.12
CA ASP A 442 -16.43 -32.34 -13.07
C ASP A 442 -15.72 -32.27 -11.71
N CYS A 443 -16.12 -31.33 -10.84
CA CYS A 443 -15.57 -31.13 -9.49
C CYS A 443 -16.67 -30.84 -8.44
N ASP A 444 -17.93 -30.87 -8.84
CA ASP A 444 -19.06 -30.44 -8.00
C ASP A 444 -19.64 -31.57 -7.13
N GLY A 445 -19.11 -32.79 -7.25
CA GLY A 445 -19.61 -34.01 -6.62
C GLY A 445 -20.54 -34.84 -7.52
N VAL A 446 -20.70 -34.46 -8.80
CA VAL A 446 -21.47 -35.24 -9.80
C VAL A 446 -20.54 -35.88 -10.84
N GLY A 447 -21.07 -36.75 -11.70
CA GLY A 447 -20.29 -37.32 -12.81
C GLY A 447 -19.10 -38.19 -12.39
N GLY A 448 -19.13 -38.73 -11.16
CA GLY A 448 -18.03 -39.49 -10.56
C GLY A 448 -16.97 -38.64 -9.86
N SER A 449 -17.12 -37.30 -9.86
CA SER A 449 -16.34 -36.42 -8.99
C SER A 449 -16.81 -36.52 -7.55
N VAL A 450 -15.94 -36.12 -6.62
CA VAL A 450 -16.21 -36.12 -5.18
C VAL A 450 -15.71 -34.80 -4.64
N ARG A 451 -16.58 -34.08 -3.94
CA ARG A 451 -16.20 -32.87 -3.22
C ARG A 451 -15.40 -33.24 -1.98
N GLY A 452 -14.21 -32.66 -1.84
CA GLY A 452 -13.34 -32.88 -0.71
C GLY A 452 -13.92 -32.29 0.58
N THR A 453 -13.83 -33.07 1.66
CA THR A 453 -14.28 -32.69 3.00
C THR A 453 -13.19 -32.87 4.07
N ASN A 454 -12.03 -33.41 3.70
CA ASN A 454 -10.85 -33.44 4.57
C ASN A 454 -10.44 -32.03 4.97
N GLU A 455 -10.07 -31.85 6.24
CA GLU A 455 -9.53 -30.59 6.70
C GLU A 455 -8.14 -30.34 6.09
N ASN A 456 -7.76 -29.06 6.04
CA ASN A 456 -6.41 -28.62 5.66
C ASN A 456 -5.86 -27.71 6.76
N ALA A 457 -5.73 -28.27 7.96
CA ALA A 457 -5.39 -27.55 9.17
C ALA A 457 -3.87 -27.50 9.38
N GLU A 458 -3.35 -26.34 9.79
CA GLU A 458 -1.96 -26.17 10.19
C GLU A 458 -1.64 -27.08 11.38
N CYS A 459 -0.58 -27.89 11.24
CA CYS A 459 -0.23 -28.93 12.21
C CYS A 459 -1.43 -29.80 12.60
N SER A 460 -2.32 -30.06 11.62
CA SER A 460 -3.57 -30.85 11.68
C SER A 460 -4.44 -30.58 12.91
N ASN A 461 -4.44 -29.32 13.35
CA ASN A 461 -4.92 -28.89 14.65
C ASN A 461 -6.45 -28.94 14.79
N LYS A 462 -6.93 -29.03 16.04
CA LYS A 462 -8.29 -28.61 16.41
C LYS A 462 -8.24 -27.70 17.63
N TYR A 463 -7.84 -26.45 17.40
CA TYR A 463 -7.91 -25.37 18.38
C TYR A 463 -9.35 -24.83 18.46
N VAL A 464 -9.93 -24.81 19.66
CA VAL A 464 -11.18 -24.07 19.95
C VAL A 464 -10.77 -22.72 20.54
N PRO A 465 -11.01 -21.57 19.87
CA PRO A 465 -10.82 -20.28 20.50
C PRO A 465 -12.06 -19.99 21.35
N THR A 466 -12.11 -20.47 22.58
CA THR A 466 -12.98 -19.83 23.58
C THR A 466 -12.15 -18.84 24.37
N VAL A 467 -12.32 -17.57 24.00
CA VAL A 467 -12.34 -16.48 24.97
C VAL A 467 -13.41 -16.85 26.01
N ALA A 468 -13.02 -17.58 27.04
CA ALA A 468 -13.74 -17.72 28.28
C ALA A 468 -12.70 -17.92 29.36
N LEU A 469 -12.36 -16.79 30.00
CA LEU A 469 -11.81 -16.72 31.33
C LEU A 469 -12.70 -17.56 32.27
N VAL A 470 -12.46 -18.86 32.37
CA VAL A 470 -13.04 -19.72 33.41
C VAL A 470 -11.89 -20.36 34.14
N ILE A 471 -11.69 -19.87 35.37
CA ILE A 471 -10.90 -20.52 36.40
C ILE A 471 -11.54 -21.90 36.62
N VAL A 472 -10.97 -22.95 36.04
CA VAL A 472 -11.37 -24.33 36.36
C VAL A 472 -10.55 -24.79 37.56
N THR A 473 -11.08 -24.53 38.75
CA THR A 473 -10.85 -25.41 39.90
C THR A 473 -11.98 -26.43 39.93
N VAL A 474 -11.61 -27.70 40.13
CA VAL A 474 -12.40 -28.94 40.30
C VAL A 474 -12.75 -29.78 39.05
N ALA A 475 -11.97 -30.86 38.91
CA ALA A 475 -12.38 -32.23 38.58
C ALA A 475 -13.26 -32.47 37.34
N ASP A 476 -12.66 -32.23 36.17
CA ASP A 476 -12.66 -33.04 34.92
C ASP A 476 -12.58 -32.11 33.70
N PRO A 477 -11.36 -31.78 33.23
CA PRO A 477 -11.14 -31.10 31.98
C PRO A 477 -10.51 -32.10 31.01
N SER A 478 -11.29 -32.68 30.09
CA SER A 478 -10.67 -33.17 28.85
C SER A 478 -10.68 -32.02 27.85
N PRO A 479 -9.62 -31.18 27.77
CA PRO A 479 -9.47 -30.27 26.65
C PRO A 479 -9.37 -31.13 25.39
N VAL A 480 -10.14 -30.81 24.36
CA VAL A 480 -10.00 -31.46 23.05
C VAL A 480 -8.52 -31.38 22.66
N PRO A 481 -7.79 -32.52 22.55
CA PRO A 481 -6.35 -32.46 22.39
C PRO A 481 -6.06 -31.94 20.98
N CYS A 482 -5.45 -30.77 20.91
CA CYS A 482 -4.84 -30.24 19.69
C CYS A 482 -3.87 -31.30 19.12
N SER A 483 -3.63 -31.27 17.81
CA SER A 483 -2.72 -32.23 17.16
C SER A 483 -1.26 -31.81 17.24
N GLY A 484 -0.99 -30.52 17.01
CA GLY A 484 0.34 -29.94 17.19
C GLY A 484 0.29 -28.41 17.18
N ILE A 485 1.46 -27.80 17.37
CA ILE A 485 1.68 -26.35 17.28
C ILE A 485 2.79 -26.04 16.27
N CYS A 486 2.59 -25.01 15.46
CA CYS A 486 3.58 -24.54 14.51
C CYS A 486 4.70 -23.75 15.21
N ASN A 487 5.95 -24.09 14.91
CA ASN A 487 7.09 -23.22 15.18
C ASN A 487 7.39 -22.39 13.91
N TYR A 488 6.95 -21.13 13.89
CA TYR A 488 7.09 -20.24 12.73
C TYR A 488 8.53 -19.81 12.42
N ASP A 489 9.49 -20.02 13.33
CA ASP A 489 10.91 -19.73 13.05
C ASP A 489 11.55 -20.85 12.20
N THR A 490 11.04 -22.08 12.35
CA THR A 490 11.56 -23.28 11.67
C THR A 490 10.63 -23.84 10.59
N GLY A 491 9.35 -23.47 10.61
CA GLY A 491 8.33 -24.02 9.72
C GLY A 491 7.99 -25.48 10.04
N THR A 492 8.24 -25.93 11.27
CA THR A 492 8.01 -27.32 11.69
C THR A 492 6.88 -27.42 12.72
N CYS A 493 6.11 -28.50 12.66
CA CYS A 493 5.09 -28.80 13.65
C CYS A 493 5.66 -29.60 14.81
N ALA A 494 5.45 -29.10 16.03
CA ALA A 494 5.68 -29.86 17.26
C ALA A 494 4.38 -30.60 17.62
N CYS A 495 4.39 -31.93 17.50
CA CYS A 495 3.22 -32.76 17.77
C CYS A 495 3.02 -32.98 19.27
N PHE A 496 1.76 -32.95 19.70
CA PHE A 496 1.40 -33.31 21.08
C PHE A 496 1.48 -34.83 21.29
N ASP A 497 1.45 -35.27 22.56
CA ASP A 497 1.53 -36.70 22.87
C ASP A 497 0.41 -37.50 22.20
N GLY A 498 0.77 -38.70 21.73
CA GLY A 498 -0.11 -39.55 20.94
C GLY A 498 -0.29 -39.11 19.49
N MET A 499 0.39 -38.07 19.01
CA MET A 499 0.33 -37.59 17.62
C MET A 499 1.69 -37.77 16.93
N ALA A 500 1.67 -38.05 15.62
CA ALA A 500 2.87 -38.17 14.81
C ALA A 500 2.65 -37.68 13.37
N SER A 501 3.75 -37.63 12.62
CA SER A 501 3.78 -37.32 11.20
C SER A 501 2.91 -38.27 10.38
N SER A 502 2.14 -37.72 9.45
CA SER A 502 1.27 -38.51 8.58
C SER A 502 1.91 -38.83 7.23
N ASN A 503 1.32 -39.78 6.51
CA ASN A 503 1.57 -40.00 5.08
C ASN A 503 0.56 -39.25 4.18
N GLY A 504 -0.29 -38.40 4.75
CA GLY A 504 -1.38 -37.74 4.04
C GLY A 504 -2.48 -38.70 3.56
N GLN A 505 -2.56 -39.92 4.10
CA GLN A 505 -3.57 -40.94 3.75
C GLN A 505 -4.10 -41.67 5.01
N GLY A 506 -3.98 -41.06 6.19
CA GLY A 506 -4.41 -41.63 7.46
C GLY A 506 -3.43 -42.65 8.08
N GLY A 507 -2.23 -42.79 7.51
CA GLY A 507 -1.15 -43.63 8.05
C GLY A 507 0.04 -42.81 8.56
N LEU A 508 0.97 -43.48 9.24
CA LEU A 508 2.24 -42.91 9.66
C LEU A 508 3.10 -42.59 8.42
N GLY A 509 3.74 -41.42 8.40
CA GLY A 509 4.58 -41.00 7.28
C GLY A 509 5.58 -39.91 7.64
N LEU A 510 6.10 -39.22 6.62
CA LEU A 510 7.14 -38.19 6.76
C LEU A 510 6.60 -36.76 6.74
N ASN A 511 5.30 -36.56 6.51
CA ASN A 511 4.71 -35.22 6.56
C ASN A 511 4.64 -34.79 8.04
N ILE A 512 5.40 -33.77 8.42
CA ILE A 512 5.48 -33.28 9.80
C ILE A 512 4.27 -32.37 10.08
N ASP A 513 3.08 -32.94 9.95
CA ASP A 513 1.79 -32.26 10.06
C ASP A 513 1.02 -32.63 11.33
N CYS A 514 1.52 -33.59 12.11
CA CYS A 514 0.81 -34.17 13.26
C CYS A 514 -0.55 -34.78 12.88
N GLY A 515 -0.70 -35.23 11.63
CA GLY A 515 -1.93 -35.78 11.06
C GLY A 515 -2.14 -37.27 11.30
N TYR A 516 -1.39 -37.91 12.21
CA TYR A 516 -1.54 -39.33 12.54
C TYR A 516 -1.72 -39.55 14.04
N LEU A 517 -2.76 -40.30 14.41
CA LEU A 517 -3.02 -40.70 15.79
C LEU A 517 -2.29 -42.01 16.10
N MET A 518 -1.31 -41.94 17.01
CA MET A 518 -0.55 -43.12 17.43
C MET A 518 -1.43 -44.09 18.26
N PRO A 519 -1.32 -45.41 18.04
CA PRO A 519 -1.99 -46.41 18.86
C PRO A 519 -1.57 -46.30 20.33
N GLU A 520 -2.49 -46.57 21.25
CA GLU A 520 -2.26 -46.45 22.71
C GLU A 520 -1.08 -47.28 23.22
N THR A 521 -0.74 -48.39 22.56
CA THR A 521 0.40 -49.26 22.93
C THR A 521 1.77 -48.63 22.71
N ASN A 522 1.85 -47.55 21.95
CA ASN A 522 3.11 -46.86 21.61
C ASN A 522 3.24 -45.49 22.29
N ARG A 523 2.27 -45.09 23.13
CA ARG A 523 2.43 -43.92 23.98
C ARG A 523 3.41 -44.28 25.08
N LEU A 524 4.41 -43.42 25.32
CA LEU A 524 5.35 -43.61 26.42
C LEU A 524 4.49 -43.68 27.69
N ALA A 525 4.39 -44.88 28.29
CA ALA A 525 3.79 -45.01 29.59
C ALA A 525 4.56 -44.10 30.55
N ASP A 526 3.89 -43.10 31.12
CA ASP A 526 4.42 -42.35 32.24
C ASP A 526 4.83 -43.35 33.33
N VAL A 527 6.13 -43.59 33.45
CA VAL A 527 6.71 -44.31 34.58
C VAL A 527 6.85 -43.29 35.71
N ALA A 528 5.74 -42.96 36.36
CA ALA A 528 5.63 -42.30 37.66
C ALA A 528 4.20 -42.56 38.16
N GLU A 529 3.87 -43.19 39.30
CA GLU A 529 4.58 -43.50 40.53
C GLU A 529 4.18 -44.92 40.99
N GLN A 530 5.14 -45.67 41.53
CA GLN A 530 4.91 -46.72 42.54
C GLN A 530 5.46 -46.22 43.87
#